data_AF-A0A9C9DCR9-F1
#
_entry.id   AF-A0A9C9DCR9-F1
#
_cell.length_a   1.000
_cell.length_b   1.000
_cell.length_c   1.000
_cell.angle_alpha   90.00
_cell.angle_beta   90.00
_cell.angle_gamma   90.00
#
_symmetry.space_group_name_H-M   'P 1'
#
loop_
_entity.id
_entity.type
_entity.pdbx_description
1 polymer ?
#
loop_
_entity_poly.entity_id
_entity_poly.type
_entity_poly.pdbx_seq_one_letter_code
_entity_poly.pdbx_strand_id
1 'polypeptide(L)'
;MRIPATLRLALLITPLLHIAACSSQAPQKPAPADHAVLEELAQAYRKVGEDYPMQPQAMAPEGRKEFVSRVFAEAGYDFSASLIALARPGADRTNQDQRDLAELLLLPSRGLSDDALARLYTADERKSIQQLRTIFR
;
A
#
# COMPACT_ATOMS: atom_id res chain seq x y z
N MET A 1 -45.14 22.80 -53.12
CA MET A 1 -44.62 24.19 -53.08
C MET A 1 -44.21 24.52 -51.65
N ARG A 2 -42.92 24.83 -51.47
CA ARG A 2 -42.26 25.67 -50.44
C ARG A 2 -42.53 25.44 -48.93
N ILE A 3 -41.42 25.10 -48.27
CA ILE A 3 -41.10 25.08 -46.83
C ILE A 3 -41.42 26.42 -46.16
N PRO A 4 -41.78 26.41 -44.86
CA PRO A 4 -41.18 27.38 -43.95
C PRO A 4 -40.39 26.71 -42.83
N ALA A 5 -39.19 27.26 -42.65
CA ALA A 5 -38.26 26.95 -41.59
C ALA A 5 -38.72 27.58 -40.28
N THR A 6 -38.71 26.80 -39.19
CA THR A 6 -38.67 27.34 -37.83
C THR A 6 -37.72 26.51 -36.98
N LEU A 7 -36.56 27.10 -36.79
CA LEU A 7 -35.55 26.81 -35.79
C LEU A 7 -36.20 26.89 -34.39
N ARG A 8 -36.23 25.79 -33.64
CA ARG A 8 -36.42 25.83 -32.17
C ARG A 8 -35.39 24.94 -31.50
N LEU A 9 -34.34 25.64 -31.08
CA LEU A 9 -33.35 25.25 -30.07
C LEU A 9 -34.10 24.71 -28.83
N ALA A 10 -33.94 23.42 -28.51
CA ALA A 10 -34.39 22.84 -27.25
C ALA A 10 -33.21 22.09 -26.62
N LEU A 11 -32.44 22.88 -25.87
CA LEU A 11 -31.59 22.58 -24.73
C LEU A 11 -31.48 21.09 -24.33
N LEU A 12 -30.30 20.53 -24.57
CA LEU A 12 -29.77 19.33 -23.92
C LEU A 12 -29.87 19.48 -22.38
N ILE A 13 -30.71 18.67 -21.75
CA ILE A 13 -30.63 18.41 -20.31
C ILE A 13 -30.05 17.01 -20.17
N THR A 14 -28.72 16.91 -20.28
CA THR A 14 -27.98 15.73 -19.85
C THR A 14 -28.07 15.69 -18.32
N PRO A 15 -28.73 14.70 -17.70
CA PRO A 15 -28.63 14.58 -16.26
C PRO A 15 -27.19 14.21 -15.93
N LEU A 16 -26.47 15.13 -15.27
CA LEU A 16 -25.22 14.85 -14.58
C LEU A 16 -25.51 13.73 -13.58
N LEU A 17 -25.19 12.49 -13.98
CA LEU A 17 -24.95 11.40 -13.06
C LEU A 17 -23.72 11.78 -12.24
N HIS A 18 -23.95 12.54 -11.17
CA HIS A 18 -23.00 12.65 -10.08
C HIS A 18 -22.96 11.28 -9.39
N ILE A 19 -22.13 10.41 -9.96
CA ILE A 19 -21.64 9.24 -9.26
C ILE A 19 -20.85 9.81 -8.09
N ALA A 20 -21.51 9.94 -6.94
CA ALA A 20 -20.84 9.97 -5.67
C ALA A 20 -20.18 8.60 -5.53
N ALA A 21 -19.02 8.43 -6.17
CA ALA A 21 -18.03 7.47 -5.74
C ALA A 21 -17.53 7.99 -4.39
N CYS A 22 -18.33 7.76 -3.34
CA CYS A 22 -17.80 7.67 -2.00
C CYS A 22 -16.70 6.62 -2.08
N SER A 23 -15.45 7.09 -2.11
CA SER A 23 -14.26 6.25 -2.06
C SER A 23 -14.17 5.64 -0.66
N SER A 24 -15.11 4.74 -0.34
CA SER A 24 -14.93 3.77 0.72
C SER A 24 -13.86 2.83 0.20
N GLN A 25 -12.60 3.19 0.45
CA GLN A 25 -11.47 2.30 0.22
C GLN A 25 -11.82 1.00 0.93
N ALA A 26 -12.15 -0.04 0.15
CA ALA A 26 -12.46 -1.34 0.72
C ALA A 26 -11.26 -1.72 1.61
N PRO A 27 -11.49 -2.28 2.81
CA PRO A 27 -10.39 -2.66 3.68
C PRO A 27 -9.46 -3.58 2.89
N GLN A 28 -8.26 -3.09 2.60
CA GLN A 28 -7.31 -3.79 1.77
C GLN A 28 -6.82 -5.02 2.55
N LYS A 29 -6.74 -6.17 1.85
CA LYS A 29 -6.35 -7.46 2.44
C LYS A 29 -4.84 -7.48 2.75
N PRO A 30 -4.37 -8.32 3.68
CA PRO A 30 -2.94 -8.56 3.83
C PRO A 30 -2.37 -9.23 2.57
N ALA A 31 -1.13 -8.90 2.23
CA ALA A 31 -0.34 -9.61 1.23
C ALA A 31 0.06 -10.99 1.77
N PRO A 32 -0.32 -12.09 1.10
CA PRO A 32 0.23 -13.40 1.42
C PRO A 32 1.72 -13.46 1.07
N ALA A 33 2.46 -14.31 1.79
CA ALA A 33 3.86 -14.61 1.50
C ALA A 33 3.95 -15.72 0.46
N ASP A 34 3.63 -15.36 -0.79
CA ASP A 34 3.77 -16.23 -1.95
C ASP A 34 4.55 -15.52 -3.05
N HIS A 35 5.27 -16.30 -3.85
CA HIS A 35 6.14 -15.79 -4.90
C HIS A 35 5.42 -14.86 -5.90
N ALA A 36 4.17 -15.17 -6.30
CA ALA A 36 3.45 -14.34 -7.27
C ALA A 36 3.12 -12.96 -6.70
N VAL A 37 2.69 -12.89 -5.44
CA VAL A 37 2.43 -11.63 -4.75
C VAL A 37 3.71 -10.84 -4.50
N LEU A 38 4.84 -11.50 -4.24
CA LEU A 38 6.13 -10.82 -4.12
C LEU A 38 6.56 -10.16 -5.44
N GLU A 39 6.29 -10.81 -6.57
CA GLU A 39 6.53 -10.22 -7.89
C GLU A 39 5.60 -9.02 -8.16
N GLU A 40 4.33 -9.09 -7.75
CA GLU A 40 3.41 -7.94 -7.80
C GLU A 40 3.93 -6.77 -6.95
N LEU A 41 4.37 -7.04 -5.72
CA LEU A 41 4.97 -6.04 -4.83
C LEU A 41 6.27 -5.45 -5.40
N ALA A 42 7.09 -6.25 -6.08
CA ALA A 42 8.31 -5.79 -6.73
C ALA A 42 8.02 -4.90 -7.96
N GLN A 43 6.95 -5.19 -8.71
CA GLN A 43 6.47 -4.32 -9.78
C GLN A 43 5.93 -3.00 -9.23
N ALA A 44 5.11 -3.06 -8.18
CA ALA A 44 4.59 -1.89 -7.48
C ALA A 44 5.71 -1.03 -6.89
N TYR A 45 6.75 -1.64 -6.32
CA TYR A 45 7.92 -0.94 -5.80
C TYR A 45 8.62 -0.10 -6.87
N ARG A 46 8.85 -0.70 -8.05
CA ARG A 46 9.46 0.00 -9.19
C ARG A 46 8.59 1.16 -9.65
N LYS A 47 7.30 0.91 -9.85
CA LYS A 47 6.34 1.92 -10.31
C LYS A 47 6.21 3.08 -9.35
N VAL A 48 6.00 2.81 -8.06
CA VAL A 48 5.93 3.86 -7.03
C VAL A 48 7.27 4.60 -6.93
N GLY A 49 8.39 3.90 -7.11
CA GLY A 49 9.73 4.50 -7.14
C GLY A 49 9.92 5.59 -8.20
N GLU A 50 9.22 5.54 -9.32
CA GLU A 50 9.28 6.56 -10.38
C GLU A 50 8.75 7.93 -9.92
N ASP A 51 7.87 7.95 -8.90
CA ASP A 51 7.29 9.18 -8.35
C ASP A 51 8.21 9.88 -7.33
N TYR A 52 9.27 9.22 -6.86
CA TYR A 52 10.14 9.77 -5.80
C TYR A 52 11.49 10.23 -6.35
N PRO A 53 11.97 11.42 -5.94
CA PRO A 53 13.24 11.97 -6.42
C PRO A 53 14.48 11.28 -5.84
N MET A 54 14.30 10.36 -4.89
CA MET A 54 15.38 9.67 -4.18
C MET A 54 14.97 8.25 -3.81
N GLN A 55 15.97 7.39 -3.60
CA GLN A 55 15.76 6.01 -3.19
C GLN A 55 15.21 5.93 -1.76
N PRO A 56 14.33 4.97 -1.43
CA PRO A 56 13.72 4.85 -0.10
C PRO A 56 14.72 4.79 1.05
N GLN A 57 15.89 4.17 0.85
CA GLN A 57 16.93 4.05 1.88
C GLN A 57 17.49 5.41 2.32
N ALA A 58 17.42 6.43 1.45
CA ALA A 58 17.88 7.79 1.74
C ALA A 58 16.76 8.68 2.30
N MET A 59 15.51 8.22 2.33
CA MET A 59 14.39 8.98 2.88
C MET A 59 14.40 8.98 4.41
N ALA A 60 13.78 10.01 5.01
CA ALA A 60 13.45 10.03 6.42
C ALA A 60 12.50 8.87 6.80
N PRO A 61 12.46 8.43 8.07
CA PRO A 61 11.64 7.30 8.50
C PRO A 61 10.16 7.38 8.10
N GLU A 62 9.56 8.56 8.23
CA GLU A 62 8.18 8.85 7.83
C GLU A 62 7.99 8.60 6.33
N GLY A 63 8.87 9.14 5.50
CA GLY A 63 8.84 8.97 4.05
C GLY A 63 9.06 7.52 3.62
N ARG A 64 9.91 6.77 4.33
CA ARG A 64 10.06 5.32 4.08
C ARG A 64 8.77 4.56 4.36
N LYS A 65 8.07 4.89 5.47
CA LYS A 65 6.82 4.22 5.82
C LYS A 65 5.74 4.54 4.81
N GLU A 66 5.61 5.81 4.43
CA GLU A 66 4.69 6.25 3.37
C GLU A 66 4.96 5.53 2.05
N PHE A 67 6.22 5.53 1.61
CA PHE A 67 6.65 4.86 0.38
C PHE A 67 6.23 3.39 0.36
N VAL A 68 6.61 2.62 1.39
CA VAL A 68 6.25 1.19 1.44
C VAL A 68 4.75 1.00 1.56
N SER A 69 4.03 1.86 2.30
CA SER A 69 2.56 1.79 2.37
C SER A 69 1.93 1.99 0.99
N ARG A 70 2.45 2.91 0.17
CA ARG A 70 2.01 3.09 -1.23
C ARG A 70 2.34 1.90 -2.11
N VAL A 71 3.49 1.24 -1.92
CA VAL A 71 3.83 0.00 -2.66
C VAL A 71 2.80 -1.09 -2.41
N PHE A 72 2.41 -1.32 -1.15
CA PHE A 72 1.37 -2.29 -0.83
C PHE A 72 0.01 -1.87 -1.42
N ALA A 73 -0.37 -0.59 -1.28
CA ALA A 73 -1.64 -0.10 -1.80
C ALA A 73 -1.74 -0.19 -3.33
N GLU A 74 -0.65 0.10 -4.05
CA GLU A 74 -0.54 -0.04 -5.51
C GLU A 74 -0.70 -1.49 -5.96
N ALA A 75 -0.18 -2.45 -5.18
CA ALA A 75 -0.40 -3.88 -5.41
C ALA A 75 -1.77 -4.39 -4.89
N GLY A 76 -2.61 -3.52 -4.32
CA GLY A 76 -3.95 -3.90 -3.81
C GLY A 76 -3.97 -4.53 -2.42
N TYR A 77 -2.91 -4.34 -1.63
CA TYR A 77 -2.74 -4.87 -0.28
C TYR A 77 -2.63 -3.76 0.78
N ASP A 78 -2.88 -4.11 2.04
CA ASP A 78 -2.69 -3.20 3.18
C ASP A 78 -1.36 -3.51 3.89
N PHE A 79 -0.51 -2.50 4.05
CA PHE A 79 0.79 -2.65 4.72
C PHE A 79 0.64 -3.11 6.18
N SER A 80 -0.21 -2.45 6.95
CA SER A 80 -0.38 -2.73 8.38
C SER A 80 -0.99 -4.12 8.61
N ALA A 81 -1.99 -4.50 7.81
CA ALA A 81 -2.59 -5.82 7.84
C ALA A 81 -1.58 -6.90 7.46
N SER A 82 -0.73 -6.66 6.45
CA SER A 82 0.33 -7.58 6.03
C SER A 82 1.36 -7.78 7.14
N LEU A 83 1.79 -6.68 7.77
CA LEU A 83 2.70 -6.69 8.91
C LEU A 83 2.14 -7.51 10.08
N ILE A 84 0.87 -7.29 10.42
CA ILE A 84 0.18 -8.01 11.49
C ILE A 84 -0.03 -9.48 11.13
N ALA A 85 -0.40 -9.78 9.89
CA ALA A 85 -0.65 -11.14 9.41
C ALA A 85 0.61 -12.00 9.42
N LEU A 86 1.73 -11.48 8.90
CA LEU A 86 3.00 -12.21 8.88
C LEU A 86 3.57 -12.40 10.29
N ALA A 87 3.30 -11.46 11.21
CA ALA A 87 3.72 -11.59 12.60
C ALA A 87 2.90 -12.60 13.42
N ARG A 88 1.87 -13.26 12.85
CA ARG A 88 1.13 -14.30 13.58
C ARG A 88 2.00 -15.55 13.80
N PRO A 89 1.69 -16.38 14.83
CA PRO A 89 2.34 -17.67 14.98
C PRO A 89 2.24 -18.50 13.70
N GLY A 90 3.35 -19.13 13.30
CA GLY A 90 3.44 -19.90 12.05
C GLY A 90 4.35 -19.29 10.98
N ALA A 91 4.90 -18.10 11.22
CA ALA A 91 5.97 -17.58 10.39
C ALA A 91 7.23 -18.46 10.48
N ASP A 92 7.78 -18.81 9.33
CA ASP A 92 8.89 -19.72 9.15
C ASP A 92 10.05 -19.00 8.48
N ARG A 93 11.12 -18.78 9.25
CA ARG A 93 12.35 -18.15 8.77
C ARG A 93 13.08 -18.94 7.69
N THR A 94 12.76 -20.21 7.49
CA THR A 94 13.36 -21.05 6.43
C THR A 94 12.62 -20.93 5.11
N ASN A 95 11.41 -20.39 5.12
CA ASN A 95 10.64 -20.09 3.91
C ASN A 95 11.13 -18.77 3.29
N GLN A 96 11.69 -18.84 2.08
CA GLN A 96 12.26 -17.69 1.39
C GLN A 96 11.24 -16.58 1.12
N ASP A 97 10.03 -16.92 0.68
CA ASP A 97 8.98 -15.94 0.37
C ASP A 97 8.58 -15.14 1.63
N GLN A 98 8.53 -15.81 2.79
CA GLN A 98 8.25 -15.13 4.05
C GLN A 98 9.39 -14.22 4.49
N ARG A 99 10.65 -14.60 4.23
CA ARG A 99 11.80 -13.74 4.51
C ARG A 99 11.78 -12.49 3.65
N ASP A 100 11.49 -12.63 2.36
CA ASP A 100 11.46 -11.52 1.41
C ASP A 100 10.31 -10.56 1.73
N LEU A 101 9.13 -11.09 2.06
CA LEU A 101 8.02 -10.27 2.54
C LEU A 101 8.37 -9.56 3.85
N ALA A 102 8.98 -10.27 4.81
CA ALA A 102 9.40 -9.69 6.09
C ALA A 102 10.43 -8.57 5.88
N GLU A 103 11.39 -8.75 4.97
CA GLU A 103 12.40 -7.73 4.67
C GLU A 103 11.74 -6.45 4.14
N LEU A 104 10.82 -6.58 3.20
CA LEU A 104 10.08 -5.43 2.65
C LEU A 104 9.25 -4.72 3.73
N LEU A 105 8.51 -5.49 4.56
CA LEU A 105 7.69 -4.95 5.65
C LEU A 105 8.52 -4.24 6.73
N LEU A 106 9.72 -4.74 7.02
CA LEU A 106 10.61 -4.19 8.04
C LEU A 106 11.47 -3.03 7.54
N LEU A 107 11.58 -2.83 6.22
CA LEU A 107 12.43 -1.80 5.59
C LEU A 107 12.23 -0.40 6.22
N PRO A 108 11.01 0.11 6.42
CA PRO A 108 10.85 1.47 6.94
C PRO A 108 11.29 1.61 8.41
N SER A 109 11.21 0.51 9.16
CA SER A 109 11.56 0.43 10.57
C SER A 109 13.07 0.28 10.81
N ARG A 110 13.85 -0.08 9.77
CA ARG A 110 15.26 -0.45 9.90
C ARG A 110 16.07 0.68 10.54
N GLY A 111 16.84 0.34 11.57
CA GLY A 111 17.69 1.29 12.32
C GLY A 111 16.94 2.21 13.30
N LEU A 112 15.62 2.08 13.44
CA LEU A 112 14.84 2.89 14.40
C LEU A 112 14.92 2.33 15.83
N SER A 113 15.04 3.23 16.79
CA SER A 113 14.85 2.95 18.22
C SER A 113 13.39 2.71 18.55
N ASP A 114 13.11 2.13 19.72
CA ASP A 114 11.73 1.88 20.17
C ASP A 114 10.93 3.18 20.33
N ASP A 115 11.55 4.27 20.80
CA ASP A 115 10.90 5.59 20.88
C ASP A 115 10.53 6.14 19.50
N ALA A 116 11.40 5.95 18.49
CA ALA A 116 11.09 6.35 17.13
C ALA A 116 9.96 5.49 16.54
N LEU A 117 9.94 4.19 16.83
CA LEU A 117 8.83 3.32 16.45
C LEU A 117 7.51 3.76 17.11
N ALA A 118 7.53 4.17 18.38
CA ALA A 118 6.36 4.64 19.12
C ALA A 118 5.68 5.86 18.48
N ARG A 119 6.44 6.71 17.79
CA ARG A 119 5.94 7.90 17.10
C ARG A 119 5.33 7.58 15.73
N LEU A 120 5.82 6.54 15.06
CA LEU A 120 5.48 6.25 13.66
C LEU A 120 4.46 5.12 13.49
N TYR A 121 4.37 4.21 14.46
CA TYR A 121 3.59 2.99 14.36
C TYR A 121 2.60 2.85 15.50
N THR A 122 1.46 2.23 15.21
CA THR A 122 0.48 1.87 16.24
C THR A 122 1.05 0.81 17.20
N ALA A 123 0.38 0.58 18.33
CA ALA A 123 0.84 -0.42 19.29
C ALA A 123 0.93 -1.83 18.68
N ASP A 124 -0.05 -2.21 17.86
CA ASP A 124 -0.08 -3.52 17.19
C ASP A 124 1.03 -3.64 16.14
N GLU A 125 1.21 -2.62 15.30
CA GLU A 125 2.31 -2.60 14.32
C GLU A 125 3.68 -2.73 15.00
N ARG A 126 3.89 -2.04 16.14
CA ARG A 126 5.16 -2.14 16.88
C ARG A 126 5.39 -3.54 17.42
N LYS A 127 4.36 -4.15 18.00
CA LYS A 127 4.43 -5.54 18.47
C LYS A 127 4.79 -6.48 17.32
N SER A 128 4.16 -6.31 16.16
CA SER A 128 4.46 -7.10 14.96
C SER A 128 5.89 -6.87 14.44
N ILE A 129 6.37 -5.63 14.40
CA ILE A 129 7.75 -5.30 14.02
C ILE A 129 8.74 -5.99 14.97
N GLN A 130 8.53 -5.91 16.28
CA GLN A 130 9.38 -6.56 17.26
C GLN A 130 9.39 -8.07 17.07
N GLN A 131 8.23 -8.68 16.86
CA GLN A 131 8.12 -10.11 16.65
C GLN A 131 8.82 -10.57 15.37
N LEU A 132 8.61 -9.88 14.24
CA LEU A 132 9.28 -10.22 12.98
C LEU A 132 10.80 -10.03 13.08
N ARG A 133 11.27 -8.99 13.78
CA ARG A 133 12.72 -8.80 14.06
C ARG A 133 13.30 -9.93 14.91
N THR A 134 12.52 -10.59 15.75
CA THR A 134 12.97 -11.77 16.51
C THR A 134 13.01 -13.03 15.65
N ILE A 135 12.04 -13.20 14.76
CA ILE A 135 11.91 -14.41 13.92
C ILE A 135 12.95 -14.42 12.79
N PHE A 136 13.14 -13.27 12.13
CA PHE A 136 13.91 -13.14 10.89
C PHE A 136 15.27 -12.42 11.09
N ARG A 137 15.73 -12.26 12.34
CA ARG A 137 17.06 -11.67 12.63
C ARG A 137 18.22 -12.54 12.17
#